data_AF-S5JLJ5-F1
#
_entry.id   AF-S5JLJ5-F1
#
_cell.length_a   1.000
_cell.length_b   1.000
_cell.length_c   1.000
_cell.angle_alpha   90.00
_cell.angle_beta   90.00
_cell.angle_gamma   90.00
#
_symmetry.space_group_name_H-M   'P 1'
#
loop_
_entity.id
_entity.type
_entity.pdbx_description
1 polymer ?
#
loop_
_entity_poly.entity_id
_entity_poly.type
_entity_poly.pdbx_seq_one_letter_code
_entity_poly.pdbx_strand_id
1 'polypeptide(L)'
;MFHKVKSLIKPKIKLNDKTHLIAYSVSPTITIENLYGIFRYRIVNGQVTTINKFMKLYAIFMIFLFVIPYGVWFTYIIQFEESTGVERMTEITEEIPVILMLVKHILTMIIFVYINMKNVKLFKTFEKIDCYLNISKNREFHGKIRAHLQITLIIFLLAYALSCVYDFIKDDAFIPYEILHVAIDFECHLEVFAFYTYVKILVERIVVVNLYLSNLVKAKKNMNKLPKISNPNAFDNDFIFIGAISSKNNKLTTLAATYDAIGEAGKLINEVFNFQIFLTLVYTFVFVIMSIWISVYSIRSGISVSIYSDIIECIEELIPIVLMCYICELLYAKRNLTKILINELIMNYELPKSIRIQAKSFMELVNVWPLEVGAYEMFCLNIKLLVSFISVLTTYLIVILQISHFM
;
A
#
# COMPACT_ATOMS: atom_id res chain seq x y z
N MET A 1 -0.69 7.22 60.14
CA MET A 1 -1.49 7.85 59.08
C MET A 1 -0.59 7.97 57.83
N PHE A 2 -0.41 6.87 57.10
CA PHE A 2 0.36 6.85 55.85
C PHE A 2 -0.53 6.23 54.77
N HIS A 3 -0.89 7.05 53.79
CA HIS A 3 -1.78 6.68 52.70
C HIS A 3 -1.06 5.75 51.70
N LYS A 4 -1.66 4.57 51.50
CA LYS A 4 -1.31 3.59 50.47
C LYS A 4 -1.37 4.20 49.08
N VAL A 5 -0.26 4.15 48.36
CA VAL A 5 -0.18 4.36 46.90
C VAL A 5 -1.07 3.31 46.22
N LYS A 6 -2.18 3.77 45.62
CA LYS A 6 -2.96 2.95 44.69
C LYS A 6 -2.15 2.82 43.40
N SER A 7 -1.58 1.66 43.18
CA SER A 7 -1.08 1.26 41.87
C SER A 7 -2.23 1.31 40.87
N LEU A 8 -2.01 2.02 39.76
CA LEU A 8 -2.85 1.97 38.56
C LEU A 8 -2.76 0.56 37.98
N ILE A 9 -3.59 -0.34 38.50
CA ILE A 9 -3.87 -1.64 37.90
C ILE A 9 -4.55 -1.35 36.56
N LYS A 10 -3.77 -1.44 35.48
CA LYS A 10 -4.30 -1.53 34.11
C LYS A 10 -5.31 -2.68 34.08
N PRO A 11 -6.56 -2.48 33.65
CA PRO A 11 -7.49 -3.58 33.57
C PRO A 11 -6.97 -4.56 32.52
N LYS A 12 -6.69 -5.80 32.95
CA LYS A 12 -6.54 -6.96 32.05
C LYS A 12 -7.90 -7.20 31.39
N ILE A 13 -8.12 -6.54 30.26
CA ILE A 13 -9.26 -6.80 29.38
C ILE A 13 -9.06 -8.23 28.85
N LYS A 14 -10.02 -9.12 29.13
CA LYS A 14 -10.13 -10.42 28.45
C LYS A 14 -10.42 -10.13 26.97
N LEU A 15 -9.36 -10.21 26.16
CA LEU A 15 -9.32 -9.85 24.76
C LEU A 15 -9.86 -11.00 23.88
N ASN A 16 -10.67 -10.68 22.88
CA ASN A 16 -10.96 -11.59 21.79
C ASN A 16 -9.72 -11.61 20.86
N ASP A 17 -8.96 -12.70 20.85
CA ASP A 17 -7.55 -12.76 20.38
C ASP A 17 -7.33 -12.54 18.87
N LYS A 18 -8.36 -12.70 18.02
CA LYS A 18 -8.20 -12.87 16.57
C LYS A 18 -7.91 -11.57 15.82
N THR A 19 -8.75 -10.55 15.99
CA THR A 19 -8.61 -9.27 15.27
C THR A 19 -7.41 -8.46 15.76
N HIS A 20 -6.92 -8.74 16.97
CA HIS A 20 -5.77 -8.06 17.56
C HIS A 20 -4.48 -8.30 16.77
N LEU A 21 -4.25 -9.51 16.24
CA LEU A 21 -2.97 -9.84 15.60
C LEU A 21 -2.78 -9.18 14.24
N ILE A 22 -3.85 -9.04 13.44
CA ILE A 22 -3.80 -8.32 12.15
C ILE A 22 -3.54 -6.84 12.43
N ALA A 23 -4.33 -6.23 13.33
CA ALA A 23 -4.16 -4.84 13.71
C ALA A 23 -2.77 -4.57 14.33
N TYR A 24 -2.23 -5.53 15.07
CA TYR A 24 -0.88 -5.47 15.61
C TYR A 24 0.20 -5.46 14.53
N SER A 25 0.00 -6.16 13.41
CA SER A 25 0.93 -6.16 12.28
C SER A 25 1.02 -4.81 11.55
N VAL A 26 -0.10 -4.07 11.46
CA VAL A 26 -0.19 -2.76 10.79
C VAL A 26 -0.06 -1.55 11.72
N SER A 27 -0.01 -1.80 13.03
CA SER A 27 -0.04 -0.75 14.05
C SER A 27 1.00 0.36 13.85
N PRO A 28 2.26 0.10 13.46
CA PRO A 28 3.24 1.16 13.24
C PRO A 28 2.77 2.19 12.20
N THR A 29 2.35 1.74 11.01
CA THR A 29 1.83 2.60 9.94
C THR A 29 0.64 3.43 10.41
N ILE A 30 -0.33 2.77 11.06
CA ILE A 30 -1.55 3.43 11.53
C ILE A 30 -1.28 4.45 12.63
N THR A 31 -0.26 4.21 13.45
CA THR A 31 0.10 5.16 14.51
C THR A 31 0.56 6.47 13.89
N ILE A 32 1.36 6.41 12.81
CA ILE A 32 1.80 7.59 12.07
C ILE A 32 0.62 8.23 11.35
N GLU A 33 -0.21 7.46 10.64
CA GLU A 33 -1.40 8.00 9.95
C GLU A 33 -2.34 8.76 10.91
N ASN A 34 -2.53 8.24 12.11
CA ASN A 34 -3.37 8.89 13.12
C ASN A 34 -2.83 10.26 13.58
N LEU A 35 -1.50 10.48 13.55
CA LEU A 35 -0.90 11.78 13.89
C LEU A 35 -1.28 12.83 12.84
N TYR A 36 -1.32 12.42 11.57
CA TYR A 36 -1.78 13.25 10.45
C TYR A 36 -3.30 13.38 10.37
N GLY A 37 -4.06 12.71 11.25
CA GLY A 37 -5.53 12.71 11.21
C GLY A 37 -6.15 11.76 10.19
N ILE A 38 -5.35 10.89 9.57
CA ILE A 38 -5.81 9.84 8.67
C ILE A 38 -6.27 8.65 9.50
N PHE A 39 -7.57 8.62 9.80
CA PHE A 39 -8.18 7.52 10.55
C PHE A 39 -8.87 6.51 9.64
N ARG A 40 -8.24 5.35 9.42
CA ARG A 40 -8.84 4.28 8.60
C ARG A 40 -9.95 3.52 9.33
N TYR A 41 -9.77 3.26 10.62
CA TYR A 41 -10.71 2.53 11.47
C TYR A 41 -10.41 2.76 12.95
N ARG A 42 -11.30 2.29 13.82
CA ARG A 42 -11.13 2.34 15.29
C ARG A 42 -11.18 0.94 15.89
N ILE A 43 -10.29 0.65 16.82
CA ILE A 43 -10.31 -0.60 17.59
C ILE A 43 -10.99 -0.34 18.93
N VAL A 44 -12.11 -1.03 19.19
CA VAL A 44 -12.83 -0.97 20.47
C VAL A 44 -13.06 -2.40 20.95
N ASN A 45 -12.62 -2.71 22.17
CA ASN A 45 -12.73 -4.06 22.76
C ASN A 45 -12.17 -5.18 21.87
N GLY A 46 -11.09 -4.88 21.14
CA GLY A 46 -10.45 -5.82 20.21
C GLY A 46 -11.21 -6.01 18.88
N GLN A 47 -12.27 -5.26 18.60
CA GLN A 47 -12.99 -5.31 17.32
C GLN A 47 -12.72 -4.06 16.49
N VAL A 48 -12.59 -4.24 15.17
CA VAL A 48 -12.47 -3.15 14.20
C VAL A 48 -13.85 -2.57 13.90
N THR A 49 -13.99 -1.26 14.15
CA THR A 49 -15.23 -0.49 14.06
C THR A 49 -15.00 0.81 13.28
N THR A 50 -16.09 1.46 12.88
CA THR A 50 -16.03 2.74 12.16
C THR A 50 -15.50 3.86 13.06
N ILE A 51 -14.91 4.88 12.42
CA ILE A 51 -14.41 6.07 13.10
C ILE A 51 -15.58 6.87 13.72
N ASN A 52 -15.36 7.45 14.91
CA ASN A 52 -16.38 8.25 15.59
C ASN A 52 -16.42 9.69 15.06
N LYS A 53 -17.42 10.48 15.50
CA LYS A 53 -17.56 11.89 15.10
C LYS A 53 -16.35 12.75 15.52
N PHE A 54 -15.74 12.48 16.67
CA PHE A 54 -14.57 13.22 17.15
C PHE A 54 -13.33 13.02 16.27
N MET A 55 -13.06 11.78 15.83
CA MET A 55 -11.96 11.47 14.92
C MET A 55 -12.18 12.13 13.56
N LYS A 56 -13.43 12.17 13.06
CA LYS A 56 -13.76 12.94 11.84
C LYS A 56 -13.53 14.44 12.02
N LEU A 57 -13.91 15.00 13.17
CA LEU A 57 -13.67 16.41 13.48
C LEU A 57 -12.17 16.72 13.57
N TYR A 58 -11.38 15.82 14.16
CA TYR A 58 -9.93 15.94 14.19
C TYR A 58 -9.31 15.89 12.79
N ALA A 59 -9.77 14.98 11.91
CA ALA A 59 -9.31 14.94 10.53
C ALA A 59 -9.59 16.27 9.79
N ILE A 60 -10.80 16.83 9.97
CA ILE A 60 -11.15 18.15 9.42
C ILE A 60 -10.25 19.26 9.99
N PHE A 61 -9.96 19.22 11.29
CA PHE A 61 -9.05 20.17 11.92
C PHE A 61 -7.63 20.07 11.33
N MET A 62 -7.12 18.86 11.08
CA MET A 62 -5.80 18.67 10.45
C MET A 62 -5.74 19.27 9.04
N ILE A 63 -6.81 19.17 8.24
CA ILE A 63 -6.87 19.86 6.94
C ILE A 63 -6.67 21.37 7.10
N PHE A 64 -7.43 22.00 8.01
CA PHE A 64 -7.31 23.45 8.23
C PHE A 64 -5.97 23.86 8.81
N LEU A 65 -5.34 22.99 9.62
CA LEU A 65 -4.02 23.22 10.20
C LEU A 65 -2.94 23.40 9.13
N PHE A 66 -3.04 22.69 8.00
CA PHE A 66 -2.09 22.82 6.89
C PHE A 66 -2.52 23.87 5.85
N VAL A 67 -3.81 23.93 5.52
CA VAL A 67 -4.33 24.82 4.46
C VAL A 67 -4.28 26.30 4.85
N ILE A 68 -4.61 26.66 6.10
CA ILE A 68 -4.67 28.08 6.50
C ILE A 68 -3.28 28.73 6.50
N PRO A 69 -2.25 28.15 7.16
CA PRO A 69 -0.91 28.75 7.13
C PRO A 69 -0.34 28.85 5.72
N TYR A 70 -0.55 27.83 4.88
CA TYR A 70 -0.15 27.89 3.47
C TYR A 70 -0.85 29.02 2.72
N GLY A 71 -2.17 29.15 2.88
CA GLY A 71 -2.93 30.21 2.22
C GLY A 71 -2.48 31.61 2.65
N VAL A 72 -2.21 31.82 3.95
CA VAL A 72 -1.68 33.10 4.47
C VAL A 72 -0.31 33.40 3.86
N TRP A 73 0.58 32.41 3.84
CA TRP A 73 1.92 32.53 3.24
C TRP A 73 1.85 32.87 1.75
N PHE A 74 1.06 32.11 0.99
CA PHE A 74 0.87 32.33 -0.44
C PHE A 74 0.34 33.74 -0.74
N THR A 75 -0.64 34.21 0.05
CA THR A 75 -1.13 35.60 -0.11
C THR A 75 -0.09 36.64 0.26
N TYR A 76 0.79 36.36 1.22
CA TYR A 76 1.88 37.25 1.60
C TYR A 76 2.90 37.36 0.46
N ILE A 77 3.37 36.23 -0.09
CA ILE A 77 4.26 36.20 -1.26
C ILE A 77 3.65 37.01 -2.40
N ILE A 78 2.43 36.69 -2.83
CA ILE A 78 1.79 37.37 -3.98
C ILE A 78 1.61 38.89 -3.76
N GLN A 79 1.45 39.35 -2.53
CA GLN A 79 1.27 40.78 -2.21
C GLN A 79 2.58 41.55 -2.06
N PHE A 80 3.64 40.91 -1.57
CA PHE A 80 4.90 41.57 -1.21
C PHE A 80 6.07 41.26 -2.15
N GLU A 81 5.89 40.38 -3.14
CA GLU A 81 6.89 40.14 -4.20
C GLU A 81 7.07 41.40 -5.07
N GLU A 82 8.27 42.01 -5.03
CA GLU A 82 8.64 43.14 -5.89
C GLU A 82 9.16 42.70 -7.27
N SER A 83 9.23 41.38 -7.54
CA SER A 83 9.74 40.84 -8.80
C SER A 83 8.87 41.27 -10.00
N THR A 84 9.53 41.63 -11.11
CA THR A 84 8.85 42.06 -12.34
C THR A 84 9.31 41.26 -13.56
N GLY A 85 8.40 41.06 -14.52
CA GLY A 85 8.73 40.39 -15.77
C GLY A 85 8.89 38.87 -15.62
N VAL A 86 10.07 38.37 -16.00
CA VAL A 86 10.35 36.92 -16.18
C VAL A 86 10.53 36.20 -14.84
N GLU A 87 11.18 36.84 -13.87
CA GLU A 87 11.47 36.28 -12.53
C GLU A 87 10.17 35.93 -11.79
N ARG A 88 9.21 36.85 -11.79
CA ARG A 88 7.86 36.63 -11.26
C ARG A 88 7.12 35.45 -11.89
N MET A 89 7.29 35.23 -13.19
CA MET A 89 6.62 34.12 -13.88
C MET A 89 7.23 32.78 -13.49
N THR A 90 8.55 32.71 -13.28
CA THR A 90 9.24 31.51 -12.78
C THR A 90 8.79 31.20 -11.35
N GLU A 91 8.80 32.20 -10.45
CA GLU A 91 8.37 32.05 -9.05
C GLU A 91 6.92 31.55 -8.93
N ILE A 92 5.99 32.15 -9.67
CA ILE A 92 4.58 31.69 -9.68
C ILE A 92 4.46 30.25 -10.22
N THR A 93 5.33 29.87 -11.17
CA THR A 93 5.32 28.53 -11.77
C THR A 93 5.85 27.47 -10.80
N GLU A 94 6.84 27.82 -9.98
CA GLU A 94 7.40 26.98 -8.92
C GLU A 94 6.38 26.66 -7.81
N GLU A 95 5.38 27.53 -7.59
CA GLU A 95 4.30 27.29 -6.62
C GLU A 95 3.22 26.31 -7.13
N ILE A 96 3.12 26.05 -8.44
CA ILE A 96 2.08 25.18 -9.02
C ILE A 96 2.11 23.76 -8.43
N PRO A 97 3.27 23.06 -8.39
CA PRO A 97 3.39 21.77 -7.73
C PRO A 97 2.88 21.77 -6.28
N VAL A 98 3.21 22.81 -5.51
CA VAL A 98 2.81 22.92 -4.10
C VAL A 98 1.30 23.10 -3.96
N ILE A 99 0.68 23.94 -4.82
CA ILE A 99 -0.78 24.08 -4.88
C ILE A 99 -1.44 22.74 -5.22
N LEU A 100 -0.90 21.99 -6.18
CA LEU A 100 -1.41 20.67 -6.55
C LEU A 100 -1.29 19.66 -5.40
N MET A 101 -0.20 19.70 -4.65
CA MET A 101 0.00 18.89 -3.46
C MET A 101 -1.04 19.22 -2.38
N LEU A 102 -1.32 20.50 -2.15
CA LEU A 102 -2.35 20.93 -1.20
C LEU A 102 -3.75 20.47 -1.64
N VAL A 103 -4.06 20.59 -2.93
CA VAL A 103 -5.32 20.09 -3.51
C VAL A 103 -5.43 18.58 -3.32
N LYS A 104 -4.35 17.83 -3.58
CA LYS A 104 -4.27 16.39 -3.34
C LYS A 104 -4.54 16.04 -1.88
N HIS A 105 -3.88 16.73 -0.93
CA HIS A 105 -4.11 16.56 0.51
C HIS A 105 -5.58 16.77 0.89
N ILE A 106 -6.19 17.90 0.49
CA ILE A 106 -7.59 18.21 0.79
C ILE A 106 -8.52 17.12 0.26
N LEU A 107 -8.34 16.74 -1.02
CA LEU A 107 -9.20 15.76 -1.68
C LEU A 107 -9.07 14.38 -1.02
N THR A 108 -7.86 13.94 -0.71
CA THR A 108 -7.67 12.63 -0.09
C THR A 108 -8.24 12.58 1.32
N MET A 109 -8.04 13.63 2.13
CA MET A 109 -8.61 13.71 3.47
C MET A 109 -10.15 13.67 3.48
N ILE A 110 -10.79 14.41 2.57
CA ILE A 110 -12.25 14.37 2.39
C ILE A 110 -12.72 12.94 2.09
N ILE A 111 -12.02 12.26 1.19
CA ILE A 111 -12.38 10.91 0.76
C ILE A 111 -12.15 9.87 1.86
N PHE A 112 -11.09 10.00 2.67
CA PHE A 112 -10.87 9.10 3.80
C PHE A 112 -12.00 9.17 4.84
N VAL A 113 -12.52 10.37 5.11
CA VAL A 113 -13.67 10.54 6.01
C VAL A 113 -14.90 9.77 5.49
N TYR A 114 -15.06 9.65 4.17
CA TYR A 114 -16.17 8.94 3.52
C TYR A 114 -15.95 7.42 3.42
N ILE A 115 -14.73 6.95 3.08
CA ILE A 115 -14.43 5.55 2.75
C ILE A 115 -14.26 4.63 3.99
N ASN A 116 -14.32 5.15 5.22
CA ASN A 116 -14.07 4.40 6.45
C ASN A 116 -14.81 3.03 6.57
N MET A 117 -16.03 2.88 6.03
CA MET A 117 -16.76 1.61 6.08
C MET A 117 -16.10 0.50 5.27
N LYS A 118 -15.50 0.85 4.12
CA LYS A 118 -14.78 -0.10 3.27
C LYS A 118 -13.48 -0.58 3.94
N ASN A 119 -12.78 0.31 4.65
CA ASN A 119 -11.62 -0.06 5.47
C ASN A 119 -11.99 -1.08 6.55
N VAL A 120 -13.10 -0.87 7.27
CA VAL A 120 -13.58 -1.84 8.27
C VAL A 120 -13.92 -3.18 7.63
N LYS A 121 -14.59 -3.16 6.46
CA LYS A 121 -14.90 -4.39 5.71
C LYS A 121 -13.62 -5.13 5.29
N LEU A 122 -12.61 -4.41 4.79
CA LEU A 122 -11.31 -4.97 4.39
C LEU A 122 -10.64 -5.72 5.55
N PHE A 123 -10.60 -5.14 6.75
CA PHE A 123 -10.05 -5.83 7.93
C PHE A 123 -10.80 -7.10 8.30
N LYS A 124 -12.14 -7.06 8.23
CA LYS A 124 -12.96 -8.25 8.49
C LYS A 124 -12.72 -9.34 7.44
N THR A 125 -12.47 -8.95 6.19
CA THR A 125 -12.09 -9.90 5.13
C THR A 125 -10.72 -10.52 5.39
N PHE A 126 -9.72 -9.76 5.86
CA PHE A 126 -8.44 -10.34 6.29
C PHE A 126 -8.61 -11.32 7.45
N GLU A 127 -9.45 -11.00 8.44
CA GLU A 127 -9.75 -11.90 9.55
C GLU A 127 -10.40 -13.21 9.06
N LYS A 128 -11.32 -13.11 8.10
CA LYS A 128 -11.96 -14.26 7.45
C LYS A 128 -10.92 -15.14 6.74
N ILE A 129 -9.99 -14.54 5.98
CA ILE A 129 -8.89 -15.26 5.31
C ILE A 129 -8.02 -15.97 6.35
N ASP A 130 -7.65 -15.29 7.43
CA ASP A 130 -6.79 -15.86 8.48
C ASP A 130 -7.45 -17.02 9.23
N CYS A 131 -8.78 -16.98 9.36
CA CYS A 131 -9.56 -18.10 9.89
C CYS A 131 -9.56 -19.30 8.94
N TYR A 132 -9.76 -19.08 7.63
CA TYR A 132 -9.73 -20.17 6.65
C TYR A 132 -8.35 -20.81 6.48
N LEU A 133 -7.30 -20.01 6.57
CA LEU A 133 -5.91 -20.49 6.55
C LEU A 133 -5.45 -21.06 7.90
N ASN A 134 -6.26 -20.98 8.95
CA ASN A 134 -5.90 -21.36 10.31
C ASN A 134 -4.63 -20.66 10.84
N ILE A 135 -4.38 -19.42 10.39
CA ILE A 135 -3.26 -18.57 10.80
C ILE A 135 -3.67 -17.47 11.78
N SER A 136 -4.97 -17.33 12.06
CA SER A 136 -5.52 -16.30 12.97
C SER A 136 -4.93 -16.28 14.39
N LYS A 137 -4.28 -17.35 14.84
CA LYS A 137 -3.59 -17.44 16.14
C LYS A 137 -2.07 -17.57 16.01
N ASN A 138 -1.53 -17.56 14.79
CA ASN A 138 -0.13 -17.76 14.52
C ASN A 138 0.65 -16.45 14.75
N ARG A 139 1.12 -16.26 15.98
CA ARG A 139 1.90 -15.07 16.37
C ARG A 139 3.19 -14.91 15.57
N GLU A 140 3.83 -16.01 15.16
CA GLU A 140 5.06 -15.97 14.38
C GLU A 140 4.81 -15.42 12.98
N PHE A 141 3.73 -15.85 12.32
CA PHE A 141 3.30 -15.32 11.03
C PHE A 141 3.06 -13.80 11.08
N HIS A 142 2.25 -13.35 12.05
CA HIS A 142 1.96 -11.92 12.22
C HIS A 142 3.17 -11.10 12.64
N GLY A 143 4.06 -11.69 13.46
CA GLY A 143 5.33 -11.10 13.87
C GLY A 143 6.28 -10.90 12.71
N LYS A 144 6.38 -11.88 11.80
CA LYS A 144 7.20 -11.80 10.58
C LYS A 144 6.70 -10.71 9.64
N ILE A 145 5.39 -10.63 9.42
CA ILE A 145 4.77 -9.54 8.62
C ILE A 145 5.10 -8.19 9.25
N ARG A 146 4.90 -8.06 10.57
CA ARG A 146 5.18 -6.82 11.28
C ARG A 146 6.64 -6.41 11.16
N ALA A 147 7.57 -7.33 11.38
CA ALA A 147 9.00 -7.04 11.29
C ALA A 147 9.38 -6.55 9.89
N HIS A 148 8.87 -7.20 8.85
CA HIS A 148 9.06 -6.75 7.46
C HIS A 148 8.53 -5.32 7.26
N LEU A 149 7.28 -5.06 7.66
CA LEU A 149 6.66 -3.74 7.53
C LEU A 149 7.39 -2.66 8.34
N GLN A 150 7.86 -2.97 9.55
CA GLN A 150 8.65 -2.05 10.37
C GLN A 150 9.99 -1.72 9.73
N ILE A 151 10.70 -2.71 9.18
CA ILE A 151 11.96 -2.48 8.47
C ILE A 151 11.71 -1.61 7.24
N THR A 152 10.67 -1.92 6.44
CA THR A 152 10.32 -1.09 5.27
C THR A 152 9.93 0.33 5.68
N LEU A 153 9.19 0.50 6.77
CA LEU A 153 8.82 1.81 7.30
C LEU A 153 10.05 2.60 7.77
N ILE A 154 10.99 1.96 8.46
CA ILE A 154 12.24 2.62 8.89
C ILE A 154 13.07 3.05 7.68
N ILE A 155 13.20 2.20 6.67
CA ILE A 155 13.90 2.54 5.43
C ILE A 155 13.21 3.73 4.74
N PHE A 156 11.88 3.70 4.65
CA PHE A 156 11.09 4.79 4.10
C PHE A 156 11.31 6.11 4.87
N LEU A 157 11.22 6.08 6.21
CA LEU A 157 11.44 7.26 7.05
C LEU A 157 12.86 7.81 6.94
N LEU A 158 13.86 6.94 6.84
CA LEU A 158 15.26 7.35 6.68
C LEU A 158 15.50 7.96 5.29
N ALA A 159 14.98 7.33 4.23
CA ALA A 159 15.09 7.86 2.88
C ALA A 159 14.41 9.23 2.77
N TYR A 160 13.21 9.36 3.32
CA TYR A 160 12.47 10.61 3.35
C TYR A 160 13.18 11.69 4.18
N ALA A 161 13.67 11.35 5.37
CA ALA A 161 14.41 12.32 6.19
C ALA A 161 15.70 12.82 5.51
N LEU A 162 16.39 11.96 4.75
CA LEU A 162 17.56 12.36 3.97
C LEU A 162 17.21 13.31 2.82
N SER A 163 16.07 13.08 2.16
CA SER A 163 15.49 13.97 1.16
C SER A 163 15.21 15.35 1.77
N CYS A 164 14.48 15.43 2.90
CA CYS A 164 14.18 16.73 3.51
C CYS A 164 15.41 17.49 4.00
N VAL A 165 16.45 16.80 4.51
CA VAL A 165 17.69 17.46 4.95
C VAL A 165 18.37 18.19 3.78
N TYR A 166 18.24 17.66 2.56
CA TYR A 166 18.74 18.33 1.37
C TYR A 166 17.99 19.65 1.11
N ASP A 167 16.66 19.65 1.23
CA ASP A 167 15.83 20.85 1.06
C ASP A 167 16.20 21.95 2.09
N PHE A 168 16.33 21.58 3.37
CA PHE A 168 16.70 22.51 4.45
C PHE A 168 18.13 23.08 4.32
N ILE A 169 19.02 22.44 3.56
CA ILE A 169 20.37 22.95 3.30
C ILE A 169 20.38 23.89 2.08
N LYS A 170 19.44 23.71 1.16
CA LYS A 170 19.35 24.44 -0.11
C LYS A 170 18.74 25.83 0.05
N ASP A 171 17.71 25.96 0.89
CA ASP A 171 16.96 27.20 1.04
C ASP A 171 17.40 28.04 2.25
N ASP A 172 17.70 29.32 2.01
CA ASP A 172 17.82 30.36 3.05
C ASP A 172 16.44 30.89 3.50
N ALA A 173 15.36 30.17 3.14
CA ALA A 173 13.99 30.64 3.25
C ALA A 173 13.41 30.50 4.67
N PHE A 174 12.16 30.94 4.81
CA PHE A 174 11.45 30.98 6.09
C PHE A 174 11.14 29.55 6.58
N ILE A 175 12.00 29.03 7.46
CA ILE A 175 11.97 27.68 8.07
C ILE A 175 10.54 27.13 8.39
N PRO A 176 9.59 27.92 8.94
CA PRO A 176 8.24 27.39 9.21
C PRO A 176 7.45 26.94 7.97
N TYR A 177 7.69 27.53 6.80
CA TYR A 177 7.01 27.17 5.55
C TYR A 177 7.50 25.82 5.02
N GLU A 178 8.81 25.62 4.98
CA GLU A 178 9.43 24.35 4.58
C GLU A 178 8.95 23.20 5.46
N ILE A 179 8.82 23.43 6.78
CA ILE A 179 8.26 22.43 7.70
C ILE A 179 6.82 22.04 7.32
N LEU A 180 5.99 23.01 6.90
CA LEU A 180 4.63 22.73 6.46
C LEU A 180 4.62 21.97 5.13
N HIS A 181 5.46 22.39 4.18
CA HIS A 181 5.62 21.72 2.89
C HIS A 181 6.01 20.25 3.06
N VAL A 182 7.09 20.00 3.82
CA VAL A 182 7.57 18.66 4.18
C VAL A 182 6.50 17.84 4.90
N ALA A 183 5.71 18.46 5.79
CA ALA A 183 4.66 17.74 6.50
C ALA A 183 3.54 17.26 5.55
N ILE A 184 3.08 18.11 4.62
CA ILE A 184 2.04 17.76 3.65
C ILE A 184 2.56 16.72 2.65
N ASP A 185 3.80 16.89 2.18
CA ASP A 185 4.42 15.95 1.26
C ASP A 185 4.61 14.56 1.90
N PHE A 186 5.07 14.52 3.14
CA PHE A 186 5.22 13.27 3.88
C PHE A 186 3.89 12.52 4.02
N GLU A 187 2.79 13.24 4.26
CA GLU A 187 1.46 12.66 4.32
C GLU A 187 1.11 11.96 3.00
N CYS A 188 1.34 12.62 1.87
CA CYS A 188 1.09 12.06 0.54
C CYS A 188 1.88 10.76 0.31
N HIS A 189 3.14 10.73 0.73
CA HIS A 189 4.00 9.55 0.65
C HIS A 189 3.56 8.43 1.62
N LEU A 190 3.09 8.79 2.81
CA LEU A 190 2.59 7.86 3.82
C LEU A 190 1.37 7.08 3.32
N GLU A 191 0.48 7.72 2.55
CA GLU A 191 -0.68 7.05 1.96
C GLU A 191 -0.26 5.94 0.97
N VAL A 192 0.79 6.17 0.19
CA VAL A 192 1.35 5.17 -0.73
C VAL A 192 2.00 4.01 0.06
N PHE A 193 2.67 4.34 1.16
CA PHE A 193 3.20 3.32 2.07
C PHE A 193 2.08 2.49 2.73
N ALA A 194 0.95 3.12 3.04
CA ALA A 194 -0.23 2.42 3.53
C ALA A 194 -0.77 1.45 2.48
N PHE A 195 -0.95 1.90 1.23
CA PHE A 195 -1.33 1.04 0.11
C PHE A 195 -0.39 -0.18 0.00
N TYR A 196 0.93 0.05 -0.01
CA TYR A 196 1.94 -1.00 0.00
C TYR A 196 1.71 -2.01 1.14
N THR A 197 1.43 -1.51 2.35
CA THR A 197 1.18 -2.34 3.53
C THR A 197 -0.01 -3.29 3.32
N TYR A 198 -1.14 -2.79 2.81
CA TYR A 198 -2.34 -3.60 2.55
C TYR A 198 -2.12 -4.65 1.48
N VAL A 199 -1.48 -4.29 0.36
CA VAL A 199 -1.17 -5.24 -0.71
C VAL A 199 -0.18 -6.30 -0.21
N LYS A 200 0.86 -5.91 0.54
CA LYS A 200 1.83 -6.84 1.12
C LYS A 200 1.17 -7.86 2.05
N ILE A 201 0.22 -7.43 2.89
CA ILE A 201 -0.57 -8.30 3.75
C ILE A 201 -1.37 -9.34 2.95
N LEU A 202 -1.93 -8.94 1.81
CA LEU A 202 -2.64 -9.86 0.91
C LEU A 202 -1.67 -10.83 0.22
N VAL A 203 -0.51 -10.35 -0.25
CA VAL A 203 0.56 -11.16 -0.86
C VAL A 203 0.98 -12.30 0.07
N GLU A 204 1.25 -12.00 1.35
CA GLU A 204 1.69 -13.03 2.31
C GLU A 204 0.63 -14.12 2.53
N ARG A 205 -0.66 -13.79 2.45
CA ARG A 205 -1.75 -14.78 2.54
C ARG A 205 -1.82 -15.68 1.30
N ILE A 206 -1.57 -15.12 0.11
CA ILE A 206 -1.48 -15.92 -1.13
C ILE A 206 -0.26 -16.84 -1.08
N VAL A 207 0.86 -16.40 -0.50
CA VAL A 207 2.04 -17.25 -0.29
C VAL A 207 1.67 -18.48 0.56
N VAL A 208 0.86 -18.31 1.61
CA VAL A 208 0.37 -19.44 2.42
C VAL A 208 -0.55 -20.37 1.60
N VAL A 209 -1.46 -19.83 0.78
CA VAL A 209 -2.28 -20.63 -0.16
C VAL A 209 -1.39 -21.46 -1.09
N ASN A 210 -0.38 -20.83 -1.69
CA ASN A 210 0.58 -21.48 -2.58
C ASN A 210 1.39 -22.56 -1.87
N LEU A 211 1.77 -22.34 -0.61
CA LEU A 211 2.45 -23.35 0.21
C LEU A 211 1.56 -24.59 0.41
N TYR A 212 0.28 -24.40 0.75
CA TYR A 212 -0.66 -25.51 0.90
C TYR A 212 -0.90 -26.25 -0.42
N LEU A 213 -1.07 -25.53 -1.53
CA LEU A 213 -1.21 -26.14 -2.86
C LEU A 213 0.05 -26.93 -3.27
N SER A 214 1.25 -26.36 -3.06
CA SER A 214 2.50 -27.04 -3.35
C SER A 214 2.66 -28.33 -2.54
N ASN A 215 2.27 -28.31 -1.26
CA ASN A 215 2.29 -29.49 -0.42
C ASN A 215 1.30 -30.57 -0.91
N LEU A 216 0.12 -30.18 -1.40
CA LEU A 216 -0.83 -31.12 -2.02
C LEU A 216 -0.26 -31.77 -3.29
N VAL A 217 0.42 -31.00 -4.14
CA VAL A 217 1.10 -31.52 -5.34
C VAL A 217 2.23 -32.49 -4.95
N LYS A 218 3.09 -32.13 -4.00
CA LYS A 218 4.25 -32.94 -3.57
C LYS A 218 3.86 -34.22 -2.85
N ALA A 219 2.92 -34.14 -1.90
CA ALA A 219 2.41 -35.29 -1.16
C ALA A 219 1.91 -36.41 -2.09
N LYS A 220 1.38 -36.03 -3.25
CA LYS A 220 0.86 -36.97 -4.24
C LYS A 220 1.96 -37.61 -5.07
N LYS A 221 2.96 -36.83 -5.52
CA LYS A 221 4.14 -37.37 -6.20
C LYS A 221 4.85 -38.44 -5.34
N ASN A 222 4.85 -38.29 -4.02
CA ASN A 222 5.48 -39.24 -3.10
C ASN A 222 4.59 -40.45 -2.78
N MET A 223 3.26 -40.31 -2.70
CA MET A 223 2.34 -41.45 -2.55
C MET A 223 2.43 -42.43 -3.73
N ASN A 224 2.77 -41.95 -4.93
CA ASN A 224 2.94 -42.79 -6.11
C ASN A 224 4.28 -43.55 -6.15
N LYS A 225 5.17 -43.31 -5.16
CA LYS A 225 6.47 -44.00 -5.01
C LYS A 225 6.54 -44.95 -3.82
N LEU A 226 5.55 -44.96 -2.94
CA LEU A 226 5.54 -45.81 -1.75
C LEU A 226 4.88 -47.17 -2.06
N PRO A 227 5.53 -48.31 -1.75
CA PRO A 227 4.87 -49.61 -1.77
C PRO A 227 3.69 -49.56 -0.79
N LYS A 228 2.54 -50.10 -1.19
CA LYS A 228 1.36 -50.27 -0.32
C LYS A 228 1.71 -51.17 0.86
N ILE A 229 2.16 -50.59 1.97
CA ILE A 229 2.28 -51.29 3.25
C ILE A 229 1.09 -50.89 4.11
N SER A 230 0.22 -51.87 4.31
CA SER A 230 -0.80 -51.86 5.35
C SER A 230 -0.12 -51.93 6.70
N ASN A 231 -0.15 -50.84 7.47
CA ASN A 231 -0.39 -50.86 8.91
C ASN A 231 -0.49 -49.42 9.43
N PRO A 232 -1.65 -49.01 10.00
CA PRO A 232 -1.75 -47.77 10.73
C PRO A 232 -1.30 -48.07 12.15
N ASN A 233 -0.14 -47.58 12.56
CA ASN A 233 0.14 -47.18 13.96
C ASN A 233 1.59 -46.69 14.05
N ALA A 234 1.77 -45.63 14.84
CA ALA A 234 3.01 -44.92 15.15
C ALA A 234 3.49 -43.95 14.06
N PHE A 235 3.12 -42.67 14.18
CA PHE A 235 4.07 -41.55 14.21
C PHE A 235 3.35 -40.30 14.73
N ASP A 236 3.53 -40.04 16.03
CA ASP A 236 3.45 -38.71 16.61
C ASP A 236 4.48 -37.82 15.92
N ASN A 237 4.02 -36.81 15.19
CA ASN A 237 4.78 -35.60 14.87
C ASN A 237 3.81 -34.53 14.32
N ASP A 238 3.77 -33.40 15.01
CA ASP A 238 2.90 -32.23 14.88
C ASP A 238 3.04 -31.40 13.57
N PHE A 239 3.21 -32.06 12.43
CA PHE A 239 3.04 -31.44 11.11
C PHE A 239 2.11 -32.29 10.26
N ILE A 240 0.80 -32.19 10.57
CA ILE A 240 -0.35 -32.59 9.73
C ILE A 240 0.00 -33.75 8.79
N PHE A 241 0.21 -34.93 9.38
CA PHE A 241 0.43 -36.16 8.65
C PHE A 241 -0.76 -36.40 7.71
N ILE A 242 -0.41 -36.59 6.43
CA ILE A 242 -1.29 -36.80 5.29
C ILE A 242 -1.91 -38.20 5.42
N GLY A 243 -2.98 -38.32 6.20
CA GLY A 243 -3.82 -39.50 6.25
C GLY A 243 -4.90 -39.45 5.17
N ALA A 244 -4.88 -40.44 4.27
CA ALA A 244 -5.94 -40.89 3.35
C ALA A 244 -6.77 -39.83 2.59
N ILE A 245 -6.73 -39.91 1.25
CA ILE A 245 -7.70 -39.24 0.37
C ILE A 245 -9.07 -39.90 0.58
N SER A 246 -9.85 -39.36 1.52
CA SER A 246 -11.27 -39.67 1.65
C SER A 246 -12.09 -38.79 0.70
N SER A 247 -13.25 -39.27 0.23
CA SER A 247 -14.25 -38.47 -0.52
C SER A 247 -14.78 -37.25 0.25
N LYS A 248 -14.41 -37.08 1.53
CA LYS A 248 -14.71 -35.92 2.41
C LYS A 248 -13.63 -34.84 2.42
N ASN A 249 -12.68 -34.82 1.48
CA ASN A 249 -11.52 -33.92 1.52
C ASN A 249 -11.86 -32.46 1.16
N ASN A 250 -12.47 -31.72 2.10
CA ASN A 250 -12.86 -30.32 1.94
C ASN A 250 -11.67 -29.35 1.80
N LYS A 251 -10.42 -29.80 1.86
CA LYS A 251 -9.22 -28.94 1.90
C LYS A 251 -9.08 -28.07 0.64
N LEU A 252 -9.30 -28.63 -0.55
CA LEU A 252 -9.22 -27.85 -1.80
C LEU A 252 -10.38 -26.84 -1.89
N THR A 253 -11.57 -27.22 -1.41
CA THR A 253 -12.73 -26.33 -1.28
C THR A 253 -12.46 -25.20 -0.30
N THR A 254 -11.81 -25.47 0.84
CA THR A 254 -11.39 -24.44 1.79
C THR A 254 -10.38 -23.49 1.16
N LEU A 255 -9.37 -24.00 0.43
CA LEU A 255 -8.40 -23.15 -0.28
C LEU A 255 -9.07 -22.29 -1.35
N ALA A 256 -10.05 -22.83 -2.08
CA ALA A 256 -10.85 -22.06 -3.03
C ALA A 256 -11.65 -20.96 -2.32
N ALA A 257 -12.34 -21.27 -1.21
CA ALA A 257 -13.06 -20.26 -0.41
C ALA A 257 -12.13 -19.19 0.19
N THR A 258 -10.90 -19.58 0.58
CA THR A 258 -9.86 -18.63 0.98
C THR A 258 -9.48 -17.71 -0.17
N TYR A 259 -9.24 -18.28 -1.35
CA TYR A 259 -8.86 -17.49 -2.52
C TYR A 259 -9.98 -16.55 -2.99
N ASP A 260 -11.25 -16.96 -2.86
CA ASP A 260 -12.40 -16.09 -3.10
C ASP A 260 -12.39 -14.89 -2.14
N ALA A 261 -12.16 -15.12 -0.84
CA ALA A 261 -12.01 -14.05 0.14
C ALA A 261 -10.78 -13.15 -0.14
N ILE A 262 -9.69 -13.70 -0.66
CA ILE A 262 -8.53 -12.94 -1.15
C ILE A 262 -8.91 -12.06 -2.33
N GLY A 263 -9.73 -12.57 -3.26
CA GLY A 263 -10.32 -11.81 -4.36
C GLY A 263 -11.16 -10.62 -3.86
N GLU A 264 -12.04 -10.86 -2.90
CA GLU A 264 -12.84 -9.80 -2.26
C GLU A 264 -11.94 -8.77 -1.56
N ALA A 265 -10.89 -9.20 -0.86
CA ALA A 265 -9.93 -8.29 -0.23
C ALA A 265 -9.18 -7.44 -1.26
N GLY A 266 -8.73 -8.05 -2.38
CA GLY A 266 -8.08 -7.32 -3.48
C GLY A 266 -9.00 -6.26 -4.09
N LYS A 267 -10.28 -6.60 -4.32
CA LYS A 267 -11.29 -5.63 -4.76
C LYS A 267 -11.47 -4.49 -3.76
N LEU A 268 -11.55 -4.80 -2.46
CA LEU A 268 -11.70 -3.79 -1.41
C LEU A 268 -10.47 -2.88 -1.28
N ILE A 269 -9.26 -3.42 -1.44
CA ILE A 269 -8.04 -2.61 -1.53
C ILE A 269 -8.16 -1.64 -2.71
N ASN A 270 -8.53 -2.15 -3.89
CA ASN A 270 -8.68 -1.28 -5.05
C ASN A 270 -9.73 -0.19 -4.78
N GLU A 271 -10.90 -0.53 -4.26
CA GLU A 271 -11.95 0.45 -3.94
C GLU A 271 -11.56 1.50 -2.90
N VAL A 272 -10.71 1.15 -1.93
CA VAL A 272 -10.23 2.08 -0.90
C VAL A 272 -9.18 3.03 -1.46
N PHE A 273 -8.28 2.52 -2.31
CA PHE A 273 -7.09 3.23 -2.77
C PHE A 273 -7.22 3.81 -4.19
N ASN A 274 -8.30 3.49 -4.92
CA ASN A 274 -8.51 3.85 -6.33
C ASN A 274 -8.23 5.34 -6.59
N PHE A 275 -8.89 6.22 -5.83
CA PHE A 275 -8.74 7.66 -6.01
C PHE A 275 -7.35 8.17 -5.64
N GLN A 276 -6.76 7.66 -4.57
CA GLN A 276 -5.41 8.03 -4.16
C GLN A 276 -4.37 7.62 -5.20
N ILE A 277 -4.49 6.40 -5.76
CA ILE A 277 -3.61 5.92 -6.83
C ILE A 277 -3.71 6.86 -8.02
N PHE A 278 -4.92 7.23 -8.43
CA PHE A 278 -5.15 8.17 -9.53
C PHE A 278 -4.51 9.54 -9.27
N LEU A 279 -4.78 10.13 -8.10
CA LEU A 279 -4.20 11.43 -7.74
C LEU A 279 -2.67 11.38 -7.67
N THR A 280 -2.09 10.29 -7.18
CA THR A 280 -0.64 10.13 -7.13
C THR A 280 -0.05 10.11 -8.53
N LEU A 281 -0.64 9.35 -9.47
CA LEU A 281 -0.18 9.30 -10.86
C LEU A 281 -0.27 10.68 -11.54
N VAL A 282 -1.39 11.39 -11.38
CA VAL A 282 -1.59 12.71 -11.99
C VAL A 282 -0.65 13.74 -11.37
N TYR A 283 -0.54 13.76 -10.04
CA TYR A 283 0.34 14.69 -9.32
C TYR A 283 1.79 14.51 -9.74
N THR A 284 2.34 13.29 -9.66
CA THR A 284 3.72 13.03 -10.06
C THR A 284 3.96 13.37 -11.53
N PHE A 285 2.98 13.10 -12.41
CA PHE A 285 3.10 13.44 -13.83
C PHE A 285 3.23 14.95 -14.05
N VAL A 286 2.35 15.74 -13.42
CA VAL A 286 2.39 17.19 -13.53
C VAL A 286 3.64 17.74 -12.86
N PHE A 287 3.99 17.27 -11.66
CA PHE A 287 5.20 17.66 -10.93
C PHE A 287 6.43 17.54 -11.83
N VAL A 288 6.71 16.35 -12.37
CA VAL A 288 7.90 16.11 -13.18
C VAL A 288 7.93 16.97 -14.45
N ILE A 289 6.78 17.17 -15.11
CA ILE A 289 6.71 18.06 -16.29
C ILE A 289 7.02 19.50 -15.91
N MET A 290 6.46 19.99 -14.79
CA MET A 290 6.70 21.35 -14.32
C MET A 290 8.16 21.53 -13.91
N SER A 291 8.75 20.59 -13.16
CA SER A 291 10.17 20.62 -12.80
C SER A 291 11.06 20.67 -14.04
N ILE A 292 10.82 19.80 -15.03
CA ILE A 292 11.55 19.83 -16.32
C ILE A 292 11.42 21.19 -17.01
N TRP A 293 10.21 21.73 -17.07
CA TRP A 293 9.95 23.03 -17.68
C TRP A 293 10.72 24.15 -16.99
N ILE A 294 10.66 24.20 -15.66
CA ILE A 294 11.37 25.18 -14.82
C ILE A 294 12.88 25.04 -15.03
N SER A 295 13.45 23.84 -14.94
CA SER A 295 14.89 23.64 -15.14
C SER A 295 15.36 24.12 -16.51
N VAL A 296 14.63 23.77 -17.58
CA VAL A 296 14.98 24.17 -18.96
C VAL A 296 14.88 25.69 -19.13
N TYR A 297 13.81 26.30 -18.60
CA TYR A 297 13.60 27.74 -18.68
C TYR A 297 14.66 28.52 -17.91
N SER A 298 15.01 28.07 -16.71
CA SER A 298 16.02 28.70 -15.84
C SER A 298 17.42 28.65 -16.46
N ILE A 299 17.83 27.51 -17.02
CA ILE A 299 19.09 27.38 -17.77
C ILE A 299 19.18 28.42 -18.88
N ARG A 300 18.08 28.60 -19.63
CA ARG A 300 18.04 29.52 -20.77
C ARG A 300 18.04 30.98 -20.35
N SER A 301 17.34 31.31 -19.26
CA SER A 301 17.25 32.66 -18.72
C SER A 301 18.54 33.11 -18.01
N GLY A 302 19.54 32.22 -17.87
CA GLY A 302 20.77 32.51 -17.15
C GLY A 302 20.59 32.58 -15.64
N ILE A 303 19.43 32.12 -15.14
CA ILE A 303 19.13 32.02 -13.71
C ILE A 303 19.83 30.77 -13.18
N SER A 304 20.65 30.91 -12.15
CA SER A 304 21.37 29.79 -11.55
C SER A 304 20.44 28.92 -10.71
N VAL A 305 19.67 28.04 -11.35
CA VAL A 305 18.93 26.98 -10.66
C VAL A 305 19.80 25.71 -10.58
N SER A 306 19.76 25.05 -9.43
CA SER A 306 20.48 23.79 -9.22
C SER A 306 19.77 22.64 -9.95
N ILE A 307 20.14 22.40 -11.20
CA ILE A 307 19.62 21.29 -12.03
C ILE A 307 19.72 19.94 -11.30
N TYR A 308 20.76 19.76 -10.48
CA TYR A 308 20.95 18.55 -9.68
C TYR A 308 19.85 18.36 -8.64
N SER A 309 19.32 19.45 -8.06
CA SER A 309 18.20 19.41 -7.11
C SER A 309 16.94 18.91 -7.79
N ASP A 310 16.57 19.53 -8.90
CA ASP A 310 15.35 19.21 -9.63
C ASP A 310 15.34 17.75 -10.10
N ILE A 311 16.51 17.21 -10.46
CA ILE A 311 16.67 15.78 -10.80
C ILE A 311 16.41 14.89 -9.59
N ILE A 312 16.95 15.24 -8.41
CA ILE A 312 16.74 14.46 -7.18
C ILE A 312 15.27 14.47 -6.80
N GLU A 313 14.63 15.64 -6.78
CA GLU A 313 13.21 15.81 -6.48
C GLU A 313 12.33 15.01 -7.46
N CYS A 314 12.63 15.04 -8.76
CA CYS A 314 11.94 14.21 -9.76
C CYS A 314 12.09 12.70 -9.50
N ILE A 315 13.28 12.26 -9.07
CA ILE A 315 13.51 10.84 -8.74
C ILE A 315 12.69 10.45 -7.51
N GLU A 316 12.64 11.30 -6.49
CA GLU A 316 11.88 11.07 -5.26
C GLU A 316 10.40 10.94 -5.54
N GLU A 317 9.83 11.84 -6.35
CA GLU A 317 8.43 11.80 -6.76
C GLU A 317 8.07 10.58 -7.62
N LEU A 318 9.04 9.94 -8.28
CA LEU A 318 8.85 8.69 -9.00
C LEU A 318 8.83 7.46 -8.09
N ILE A 319 9.43 7.51 -6.90
CA ILE A 319 9.51 6.36 -5.97
C ILE A 319 8.11 5.83 -5.59
N PRO A 320 7.11 6.66 -5.25
CA PRO A 320 5.74 6.21 -5.02
C PRO A 320 5.17 5.33 -6.13
N ILE A 321 5.34 5.72 -7.40
CA ILE A 321 4.84 4.97 -8.55
C ILE A 321 5.58 3.64 -8.67
N VAL A 322 6.90 3.65 -8.52
CA VAL A 322 7.72 2.44 -8.53
C VAL A 322 7.26 1.46 -7.43
N LEU A 323 7.03 1.95 -6.21
CA LEU A 323 6.61 1.13 -5.08
C LEU A 323 5.23 0.51 -5.29
N MET A 324 4.26 1.30 -5.78
CA MET A 324 2.91 0.82 -6.12
C MET A 324 2.93 -0.25 -7.21
N CYS A 325 3.67 -0.02 -8.30
CA CYS A 325 3.80 -0.97 -9.40
C CYS A 325 4.53 -2.25 -8.96
N TYR A 326 5.60 -2.13 -8.18
CA TYR A 326 6.38 -3.26 -7.66
C TYR A 326 5.52 -4.20 -6.81
N ILE A 327 4.78 -3.67 -5.83
CA ILE A 327 4.01 -4.52 -4.92
C ILE A 327 2.82 -5.19 -5.62
N CYS A 328 2.23 -4.52 -6.62
CA CYS A 328 1.18 -5.11 -7.46
C CYS A 328 1.73 -6.19 -8.40
N GLU A 329 2.93 -5.99 -8.96
CA GLU A 329 3.60 -7.04 -9.74
C GLU A 329 3.92 -8.27 -8.87
N LEU A 330 4.34 -8.05 -7.63
CA LEU A 330 4.55 -9.14 -6.68
C LEU A 330 3.25 -9.92 -6.40
N LEU A 331 2.13 -9.21 -6.22
CA LEU A 331 0.80 -9.81 -6.08
C LEU A 331 0.44 -10.66 -7.30
N TYR A 332 0.60 -10.11 -8.50
CA TYR A 332 0.34 -10.79 -9.77
C TYR A 332 1.21 -12.05 -9.94
N ALA A 333 2.50 -11.96 -9.61
CA ALA A 333 3.43 -13.08 -9.65
C ALA A 333 3.00 -14.22 -8.70
N LYS A 334 2.56 -13.89 -7.47
CA LYS A 334 2.05 -14.92 -6.53
C LYS A 334 0.75 -15.54 -7.00
N ARG A 335 -0.14 -14.78 -7.63
CA ARG A 335 -1.36 -15.29 -8.26
C ARG A 335 -1.06 -16.24 -9.42
N ASN A 336 -0.09 -15.91 -10.26
CA ASN A 336 0.32 -16.78 -11.37
C ASN A 336 0.90 -18.11 -10.87
N LEU A 337 1.63 -18.10 -9.75
CA LEU A 337 2.05 -19.34 -9.10
C LEU A 337 0.85 -20.17 -8.61
N THR A 338 -0.20 -19.55 -8.06
CA THR A 338 -1.46 -20.24 -7.71
C THR A 338 -2.05 -20.93 -8.93
N LYS A 339 -2.14 -20.20 -10.06
CA LYS A 339 -2.62 -20.72 -11.34
C LYS A 339 -1.80 -21.93 -11.80
N ILE A 340 -0.47 -21.86 -11.76
CA ILE A 340 0.40 -22.97 -12.15
C ILE A 340 0.16 -24.20 -11.26
N LEU A 341 0.13 -24.03 -9.94
CA LEU A 341 -0.07 -25.12 -8.98
C LEU A 341 -1.43 -25.81 -9.15
N ILE A 342 -2.50 -25.05 -9.41
CA ILE A 342 -3.82 -25.63 -9.67
C ILE A 342 -3.81 -26.36 -11.01
N ASN A 343 -3.14 -25.83 -12.03
CA ASN A 343 -3.03 -26.51 -13.32
C ASN A 343 -2.31 -27.85 -13.20
N GLU A 344 -1.25 -27.92 -12.39
CA GLU A 344 -0.57 -29.19 -12.08
C GLU A 344 -1.51 -30.19 -11.41
N LEU A 345 -2.41 -29.75 -10.52
CA LEU A 345 -3.44 -30.61 -9.93
C LEU A 345 -4.48 -31.06 -10.98
N ILE A 346 -4.85 -30.23 -11.96
CA ILE A 346 -5.80 -30.63 -12.99
C ILE A 346 -5.19 -31.66 -13.94
N MET A 347 -3.94 -31.43 -14.35
CA MET A 347 -3.21 -32.23 -15.34
C MET A 347 -2.71 -33.56 -14.77
N ASN A 348 -2.75 -33.75 -13.45
CA ASN A 348 -2.40 -35.03 -12.85
C ASN A 348 -3.57 -36.04 -13.04
N TYR A 349 -3.47 -36.86 -14.08
CA TYR A 349 -4.48 -37.85 -14.43
C TYR A 349 -4.62 -38.99 -13.41
N GLU A 350 -3.63 -39.17 -12.54
CA GLU A 350 -3.64 -40.16 -11.47
C GLU A 350 -4.54 -39.72 -10.29
N LEU A 351 -4.96 -38.44 -10.26
CA LEU A 351 -5.89 -37.95 -9.25
C LEU A 351 -7.33 -38.42 -9.50
N PRO A 352 -8.10 -38.71 -8.42
CA PRO A 352 -9.52 -38.99 -8.51
C PRO A 352 -10.26 -37.91 -9.31
N LYS A 353 -11.21 -38.33 -10.14
CA LYS A 353 -12.01 -37.42 -10.98
C LYS A 353 -12.65 -36.28 -10.16
N SER A 354 -13.11 -36.56 -8.95
CA SER A 354 -13.69 -35.55 -8.03
C SER A 354 -12.72 -34.43 -7.67
N ILE A 355 -11.45 -34.76 -7.36
CA ILE A 355 -10.43 -33.76 -7.02
C ILE A 355 -10.08 -32.91 -8.25
N ARG A 356 -9.97 -33.53 -9.42
CA ARG A 356 -9.73 -32.78 -10.67
C ARG A 356 -10.89 -31.83 -11.01
N ILE A 357 -12.13 -32.23 -10.75
CA ILE A 357 -13.31 -31.36 -10.93
C ILE A 357 -13.23 -30.18 -9.95
N GLN A 358 -12.91 -30.41 -8.69
CA GLN A 358 -12.72 -29.34 -7.71
C GLN A 358 -11.56 -28.40 -8.10
N ALA A 359 -10.46 -28.93 -8.60
CA ALA A 359 -9.33 -28.13 -9.08
C ALA A 359 -9.71 -27.30 -10.31
N LYS A 360 -10.52 -27.83 -11.23
CA LYS A 360 -11.08 -27.06 -12.36
C LYS A 360 -11.98 -25.92 -11.87
N SER A 361 -12.87 -26.18 -10.91
CA SER A 361 -13.72 -25.13 -10.32
C SER A 361 -12.88 -24.06 -9.63
N PHE A 362 -11.78 -24.45 -8.96
CA PHE A 362 -10.84 -23.50 -8.38
C PHE A 362 -10.07 -22.72 -9.46
N MET A 363 -9.69 -23.34 -10.58
CA MET A 363 -9.08 -22.62 -11.69
C MET A 363 -10.00 -21.54 -12.25
N GLU A 364 -11.29 -21.84 -12.40
CA GLU A 364 -12.30 -20.84 -12.81
C GLU A 364 -12.33 -19.67 -11.83
N LEU A 365 -12.32 -19.94 -10.52
CA LEU A 365 -12.24 -18.89 -9.50
C LEU A 365 -10.96 -18.05 -9.61
N VAL A 366 -9.81 -18.67 -9.89
CA VAL A 366 -8.54 -17.95 -10.14
C VAL A 366 -8.61 -17.06 -11.38
N ASN A 367 -9.38 -17.46 -12.40
CA ASN A 367 -9.60 -16.65 -13.58
C ASN A 367 -10.59 -15.51 -13.34
N VAL A 368 -11.62 -15.72 -12.50
CA VAL A 368 -12.59 -14.68 -12.11
C VAL A 368 -11.92 -13.58 -11.27
N TRP A 369 -10.97 -13.93 -10.40
CA TRP A 369 -10.22 -12.97 -9.60
C TRP A 369 -8.81 -12.76 -10.18
N PRO A 370 -8.61 -11.79 -11.08
CA PRO A 370 -7.30 -11.51 -11.67
C PRO A 370 -6.30 -10.97 -10.64
N LEU A 371 -6.79 -10.40 -9.53
CA LEU A 371 -6.01 -9.69 -8.50
C LEU A 371 -5.18 -8.54 -9.08
N GLU A 372 -5.70 -7.95 -10.16
CA GLU A 372 -5.17 -6.72 -10.73
C GLU A 372 -5.74 -5.52 -9.95
N VAL A 373 -4.85 -4.62 -9.56
CA VAL A 373 -5.19 -3.36 -8.89
C VAL A 373 -5.00 -2.25 -9.92
N GLY A 374 -5.92 -1.29 -9.96
CA GLY A 374 -5.87 -0.25 -10.97
C GLY A 374 -6.77 0.93 -10.68
N ALA A 375 -6.37 2.09 -11.21
CA ALA A 375 -7.10 3.34 -11.07
C ALA A 375 -8.19 3.46 -12.14
N TYR A 376 -9.46 3.55 -11.70
CA TYR A 376 -10.66 3.80 -12.48
C TYR A 376 -10.80 2.94 -13.75
N GLU A 377 -10.28 1.71 -13.72
CA GLU A 377 -10.22 0.80 -14.89
C GLU A 377 -9.41 1.36 -16.09
N MET A 378 -8.75 2.50 -15.92
CA MET A 378 -7.91 3.15 -16.93
C MET A 378 -6.46 2.67 -16.84
N PHE A 379 -5.94 2.54 -15.61
CA PHE A 379 -4.53 2.24 -15.36
C PHE A 379 -4.38 1.01 -14.47
N CYS A 380 -3.91 -0.10 -15.02
CA CYS A 380 -3.52 -1.26 -14.21
C CYS A 380 -2.12 -1.03 -13.61
N LEU A 381 -2.00 -1.14 -12.28
CA LEU A 381 -0.72 -1.02 -11.60
C LEU A 381 0.14 -2.27 -11.83
N ASN A 382 1.10 -2.17 -12.74
CA ASN A 382 2.06 -3.21 -13.07
C ASN A 382 3.34 -2.59 -13.66
N ILE A 383 4.33 -3.42 -13.98
CA ILE A 383 5.58 -2.91 -14.61
C ILE A 383 5.30 -2.21 -15.95
N LYS A 384 4.27 -2.60 -16.71
CA LYS A 384 3.95 -1.93 -17.98
C LYS A 384 3.54 -0.48 -17.76
N LEU A 385 2.73 -0.20 -16.73
CA LEU A 385 2.38 1.18 -16.38
C LEU A 385 3.62 2.00 -16.05
N LEU A 386 4.55 1.47 -15.27
CA LEU A 386 5.81 2.17 -14.94
C LEU A 386 6.60 2.53 -16.21
N VAL A 387 6.77 1.56 -17.12
CA VAL A 387 7.48 1.78 -18.39
C VAL A 387 6.73 2.80 -19.27
N SER A 388 5.41 2.70 -19.37
CA SER A 388 4.59 3.66 -20.12
C SER A 388 4.68 5.06 -19.50
N PHE A 389 4.67 5.18 -18.18
CA PHE A 389 4.79 6.45 -17.46
C PHE A 389 6.12 7.13 -17.77
N ILE A 390 7.23 6.40 -17.64
CA ILE A 390 8.57 6.89 -18.01
C ILE A 390 8.64 7.28 -19.49
N SER A 391 8.05 6.47 -20.38
CA SER A 391 8.04 6.76 -21.81
C SER A 391 7.31 8.06 -22.15
N VAL A 392 6.18 8.33 -21.49
CA VAL A 392 5.43 9.56 -21.67
C VAL A 392 6.23 10.75 -21.14
N LEU A 393 6.80 10.66 -19.93
CA LEU A 393 7.67 11.71 -19.37
C LEU A 393 8.84 12.05 -20.31
N THR A 394 9.54 11.05 -20.84
CA THR A 394 10.63 11.26 -21.80
C THR A 394 10.15 11.93 -23.08
N THR A 395 8.94 11.60 -23.56
CA THR A 395 8.37 12.24 -24.75
C THR A 395 8.07 13.71 -24.50
N TYR A 396 7.48 14.04 -23.34
CA TYR A 396 7.25 15.44 -22.95
C TYR A 396 8.56 16.20 -22.76
N LEU A 397 9.58 15.60 -22.16
CA LEU A 397 10.92 16.18 -22.07
C LEU A 397 11.46 16.56 -23.45
N ILE A 398 11.39 15.65 -24.43
CA ILE A 398 11.84 15.93 -25.81
C ILE A 398 11.05 17.08 -26.42
N VAL A 399 9.73 17.09 -26.26
CA VAL A 399 8.87 18.17 -26.79
C VAL A 399 9.21 19.51 -26.15
N ILE A 400 9.37 19.57 -24.83
CA ILE A 400 9.75 20.79 -24.11
C ILE A 400 11.10 21.30 -24.59
N LEU A 401 12.11 20.42 -24.70
CA LEU A 401 13.44 20.78 -25.20
C LEU A 401 13.40 21.32 -26.64
N GLN A 402 12.54 20.75 -27.50
CA GLN A 402 12.37 21.23 -28.87
C GLN A 402 11.70 22.62 -28.90
N ILE A 403 10.58 22.80 -28.20
CA ILE A 403 9.88 24.09 -28.12
C ILE A 403 10.81 25.14 -27.54
N SER A 404 11.55 24.81 -26.48
CA SER A 404 12.50 25.70 -25.83
C SER A 404 13.74 25.98 -26.67
N HIS A 405 14.01 25.24 -27.74
CA HIS A 405 15.07 25.58 -28.72
C HIS A 405 14.56 26.60 -29.76
N PHE A 406 13.26 26.60 -30.06
CA PHE A 406 12.66 27.45 -31.10
C PHE A 406 12.13 28.80 -30.61
N MET A 407 11.65 28.88 -29.36
CA MET A 407 11.47 30.19 -28.69
C MET A 407 12.81 30.86 -28.51
#